data_AF-A0A9D0SKZ1-F1
#
_entry.id   AF-A0A9D0SKZ1-F1
#
_cell.length_a   1.000
_cell.length_b   1.000
_cell.length_c   1.000
_cell.angle_alpha   90.00
_cell.angle_beta   90.00
_cell.angle_gamma   90.00
#
_symmetry.space_group_name_H-M   'P 1'
#
loop_
_entity.id
_entity.type
_entity.pdbx_description
1 polymer ?
#
loop_
_entity_poly.entity_id
_entity_poly.type
_entity_poly.pdbx_seq_one_letter_code
_entity_poly.pdbx_strand_id
1 'polypeptide(L)' 'AEELGNIRFANVVLLGTVSHLMKISDQSMKDAIRNMVPAKTVNGNLKAYECGKELAG' A
#
# COMPACT_ATOMS: atom_id res chain seq x y z
N ALA A 1 11.38 0.98 1.48
CA ALA A 1 11.06 2.41 1.69
C ALA A 1 12.07 3.33 0.99
N GLU A 2 13.37 3.02 1.02
CA GLU A 2 14.40 3.75 0.26
C GLU A 2 14.23 3.61 -1.26
N GLU A 3 13.86 2.43 -1.78
CA GLU A 3 13.63 2.22 -3.22
C GLU A 3 12.37 2.93 -3.78
N LEU A 4 11.42 3.31 -2.92
CA LEU A 4 10.20 4.03 -3.33
C LEU A 4 10.39 5.55 -3.39
N GLY A 5 11.57 6.06 -3.05
CA GLY A 5 11.95 7.48 -3.24
C GLY A 5 11.16 8.49 -2.41
N ASN A 6 10.28 8.05 -1.50
CA ASN A 6 9.49 8.95 -0.65
C ASN A 6 9.09 8.25 0.65
N ILE A 7 9.58 8.77 1.78
CA ILE A 7 9.24 8.32 3.14
C ILE A 7 7.72 8.30 3.39
N ARG A 8 6.94 9.09 2.64
CA ARG A 8 5.47 9.16 2.71
C ARG A 8 4.76 7.87 2.28
N PHE A 9 5.45 6.92 1.65
CA PHE A 9 4.87 5.63 1.27
C PHE A 9 5.04 4.55 2.34
N ALA A 10 5.84 4.78 3.40
CA ALA A 10 6.15 3.77 4.39
C ALA A 10 4.91 3.23 5.12
N ASN A 11 3.92 4.08 5.41
CA ASN A 11 2.66 3.66 6.02
C ASN A 11 1.85 2.75 5.10
N VAL A 12 1.86 2.99 3.79
CA VAL A 12 1.11 2.18 2.83
C VAL A 12 1.82 0.84 2.54
N VAL A 13 3.16 0.82 2.58
CA VAL A 13 3.91 -0.44 2.63
C VAL A 13 3.48 -1.26 3.86
N LEU A 14 3.48 -0.65 5.05
CA LEU A 14 3.03 -1.34 6.26
C LEU A 14 1.58 -1.86 6.14
N LEU A 15 0.67 -1.08 5.55
CA LEU A 15 -0.71 -1.50 5.29
C LEU A 15 -0.79 -2.74 4.40
N GLY A 16 0.05 -2.83 3.37
CA GLY A 16 0.15 -4.01 2.52
C GLY A 16 0.61 -5.26 3.26
N THR A 17 1.61 -5.11 4.13
CA THR A 17 2.09 -6.22 4.96
C THR A 17 1.01 -6.71 5.91
N VAL A 18 0.35 -5.79 6.62
CA VAL A 18 -0.70 -6.14 7.58
C VAL A 18 -1.93 -6.74 6.88
N SER A 19 -2.33 -6.21 5.73
CA SER A 19 -3.49 -6.75 5.00
C SER A 19 -3.28 -8.19 4.57
N HIS A 20 -2.06 -8.53 4.12
CA HIS A 20 -1.67 -9.90 3.79
C HIS A 20 -1.80 -10.82 5.00
N LEU A 21 -1.12 -10.47 6.10
CA LEU A 21 -1.08 -11.29 7.32
C LEU A 21 -2.45 -11.51 7.94
N MET A 22 -3.32 -10.49 7.86
CA MET A 22 -4.68 -10.52 8.37
C MET A 22 -5.71 -11.07 7.38
N LYS A 23 -5.30 -11.42 6.15
CA LYS A 23 -6.17 -11.89 5.06
C LYS A 23 -7.32 -10.93 4.74
N ILE A 24 -7.03 -9.63 4.79
CA ILE A 24 -7.98 -8.58 4.42
C ILE A 24 -8.14 -8.60 2.89
N SER A 25 -9.36 -8.37 2.41
CA SER A 25 -9.67 -8.30 0.98
C SER A 25 -8.77 -7.29 0.26
N ASP A 26 -8.03 -7.77 -0.73
CA ASP A 26 -7.13 -6.97 -1.55
C ASP A 26 -7.87 -5.86 -2.30
N GLN A 27 -9.05 -6.18 -2.84
CA GLN A 27 -9.90 -5.21 -3.53
C GLN A 27 -10.36 -4.10 -2.58
N SER A 28 -10.81 -4.47 -1.37
CA SER A 28 -11.26 -3.51 -0.36
C SER A 28 -10.14 -2.56 0.06
N MET A 29 -8.92 -3.07 0.23
CA MET A 29 -7.74 -2.24 0.52
C MET A 29 -7.41 -1.28 -0.62
N LYS A 30 -7.41 -1.76 -1.87
CA LYS A 30 -7.12 -0.91 -3.04
C LYS A 30 -8.15 0.20 -3.22
N ASP A 31 -9.42 -0.10 -3.01
CA ASP A 31 -10.49 0.90 -3.10
C ASP A 31 -10.41 1.93 -1.97
N ALA A 32 -10.10 1.49 -0.74
CA ALA A 32 -9.83 2.40 0.37
C ALA A 32 -8.65 3.34 0.06
N ILE A 33 -7.55 2.81 -0.48
CA ILE A 33 -6.39 3.62 -0.88
C ILE A 33 -6.78 4.66 -1.93
N ARG A 34 -7.49 4.26 -2.99
CA ARG A 34 -7.96 5.17 -4.06
C ARG A 34 -8.81 6.33 -3.53
N ASN A 35 -9.64 6.06 -2.52
CA ASN A 35 -10.55 7.04 -1.94
C ASN A 35 -9.89 7.97 -0.90
N MET A 36 -8.82 7.51 -0.25
CA MET A 36 -8.21 8.22 0.87
C MET A 36 -7.02 9.09 0.49
N VAL A 37 -6.29 8.74 -0.59
CA VAL A 37 -5.08 9.47 -0.98
C VAL A 37 -5.35 10.48 -2.08
N PRO A 38 -4.57 11.57 -2.19
CA PRO A 38 -4.70 12.51 -3.30
C PRO A 38 -4.57 11.81 -4.66
N ALA A 39 -5.45 12.15 -5.61
CA ALA A 39 -5.53 11.53 -6.94
C ALA A 39 -4.16 11.41 -7.64
N LYS A 40 -3.33 12.46 -7.55
CA LYS A 40 -1.97 12.51 -8.13
C LYS A 40 -0.99 11.46 -7.56
N THR A 41 -1.29 10.87 -6.41
CA THR A 41 -0.43 9.91 -5.70
C THR A 41 -1.01 8.51 -5.63
N VAL A 42 -2.20 8.25 -6.20
CA VAL A 42 -2.88 6.94 -6.12
C VAL A 42 -1.97 5.82 -6.60
N ASN A 43 -1.34 5.97 -7.78
CA ASN A 43 -0.47 4.94 -8.35
C ASN A 43 0.76 4.65 -7.47
N GLY A 44 1.34 5.68 -6.85
CA GLY A 44 2.47 5.52 -5.94
C GLY A 44 2.07 4.76 -4.67
N ASN A 45 0.93 5.08 -4.09
CA ASN A 45 0.41 4.39 -2.91
C ASN A 45 0.00 2.93 -3.22
N LEU A 46 -0.62 2.67 -4.37
CA LEU A 46 -0.94 1.30 -4.78
C LEU A 46 0.33 0.44 -4.95
N LYS A 47 1.40 0.98 -5.57
CA LYS A 47 2.69 0.28 -5.66
C LYS A 47 3.32 0.03 -4.29
N ALA A 48 3.22 1.00 -3.38
CA ALA A 48 3.70 0.84 -2.01
C ALA A 48 2.95 -0.27 -1.27
N TYR A 49 1.62 -0.33 -1.43
CA TYR A 49 0.78 -1.37 -0.85
C TYR A 49 1.17 -2.76 -1.38
N GLU A 50 1.33 -2.90 -2.70
CA GLU A 50 1.75 -4.17 -3.31
C GLU A 50 3.13 -4.61 -2.81
N CYS A 51 4.10 -3.70 -2.75
CA CYS A 51 5.43 -3.97 -2.18
C CYS A 51 5.33 -4.48 -0.73
N GLY A 52 4.48 -3.86 0.09
CA GLY A 52 4.23 -4.32 1.45
C GLY A 52 3.64 -5.73 1.53
N LYS A 53 2.72 -6.05 0.62
CA LYS A 53 2.06 -7.35 0.51
C LYS A 53 3.06 -8.44 0.09
N GLU A 54 3.91 -8.15 -0.90
CA GLU A 54 4.98 -9.06 -1.38
C GLU A 54 6.01 -9.37 -0.30
N LEU A 55 6.34 -8.39 0.57
CA LEU A 55 7.25 -8.61 1.69
C LEU A 55 6.69 -9.56 2.77
N ALA A 56 5.38 -9.77 2.80
CA ALA A 56 4.72 -10.59 3.82
C ALA A 56 4.64 -12.09 3.46
N GLY A 57 4.91 -12.46 2.21
CA GLY A 57 4.87 -13.86 1.73
C GLY A 57 3.97 -14.06 0.53
#